data_AF-A0A1Y5HM43-F1
#
_entry.id   AF-A0A1Y5HM43-F1
#
_cell.length_a   1.000
_cell.length_b   1.000
_cell.length_c   1.000
_cell.angle_alpha   90.00
_cell.angle_beta   90.00
_cell.angle_gamma   90.00
#
_symmetry.space_group_name_H-M   'P 1'
#
loop_
_entity.id
_entity.type
_entity.pdbx_description
1 polymer ?
#
loop_
_entity_poly.entity_id
_entity_poly.type
_entity_poly.pdbx_seq_one_letter_code
_entity_poly.pdbx_strand_id
1 'polypeptide(L)'
;MSSKKKPIIIAVLTVVVVALLGGGGYFAYTKLQSKTNENAEKLGGVGEMLVGDRYKADNGNKKEALKPTIMLQQQNLVPSRKVVKALQKENLTLSIQIIRLKEQVKGLSGKVAELEEYKSTNLRFAPLRLKDEMAEVEMQVKTFLLDSEDAERFTTMQIEIMAAASSLEYRAYIMRNRLMVTKVQRSKLAAEYLPGYAFCIGDGIELAANSSKEFNLLARKFRGIENVRLPDRLRKDLDSVMSPCQNALRAQLDKNLGDAG
;
A
#
# COMPACT_ATOMS: atom_id res chain seq x y z
N MET A 1 6.28 43.75 28.95
CA MET A 1 5.61 42.82 29.88
C MET A 1 5.86 41.37 29.47
N SER A 2 6.55 40.61 30.33
CA SER A 2 6.44 39.16 30.58
C SER A 2 6.68 38.12 29.45
N SER A 3 7.95 37.89 29.10
CA SER A 3 8.41 36.73 28.30
C SER A 3 8.64 35.44 29.10
N LYS A 4 8.02 35.29 30.28
CA LYS A 4 8.19 34.10 31.16
C LYS A 4 7.09 33.02 31.00
N LYS A 5 6.09 33.22 30.14
CA LYS A 5 4.90 32.34 30.04
C LYS A 5 4.99 31.21 29.01
N LYS A 6 5.89 31.29 28.02
CA LYS A 6 5.99 30.31 26.92
C LYS A 6 6.54 28.92 27.31
N PRO A 7 7.54 28.76 28.21
CA PRO A 7 8.04 27.42 28.55
C PRO A 7 7.11 26.65 29.50
N ILE A 8 6.26 27.34 30.27
CA ILE A 8 5.32 26.72 31.22
C ILE A 8 4.15 26.06 30.47
N ILE A 9 3.67 26.67 29.39
CA ILE A 9 2.55 26.14 28.60
C ILE A 9 2.93 24.82 27.91
N ILE A 10 4.16 24.70 27.41
CA ILE A 10 4.65 23.49 26.72
C ILE A 10 4.88 22.34 27.72
N ALA A 11 5.34 22.64 28.93
CA ALA A 11 5.51 21.65 30.00
C ALA A 11 4.17 21.11 30.53
N VAL A 12 3.12 21.94 30.59
CA VAL A 12 1.79 21.49 31.02
C VAL A 12 1.12 20.64 29.93
N LEU A 13 1.26 21.01 28.65
CA LEU A 13 0.67 20.27 27.53
C LEU A 13 1.26 18.87 27.38
N THR A 14 2.57 18.71 27.60
CA THR A 14 3.24 17.41 27.53
C THR A 14 2.82 16.48 28.68
N VAL A 15 2.67 16.99 29.90
CA VAL A 15 2.18 16.19 31.05
C VAL A 15 0.72 15.75 30.85
N VAL A 16 -0.13 16.61 30.28
CA VAL A 16 -1.54 16.29 29.99
C VAL A 16 -1.67 15.22 28.90
N VAL A 17 -0.83 15.28 27.85
CA VAL A 17 -0.82 14.26 26.77
C VAL A 17 -0.35 12.90 27.29
N VAL A 18 0.67 12.87 28.14
CA VAL A 18 1.16 11.62 28.76
C VAL A 18 0.13 11.04 29.73
N ALA A 19 -0.58 11.88 30.50
CA ALA A 19 -1.65 11.44 31.38
C ALA A 19 -2.88 10.89 30.63
N LEU A 20 -3.23 11.49 29.48
CA LEU A 20 -4.33 11.00 28.63
C LEU A 20 -4.00 9.68 27.94
N LEU A 21 -2.76 9.50 27.46
CA LEU A 21 -2.31 8.24 26.86
C LEU A 21 -2.16 7.12 27.90
N GLY A 22 -1.69 7.43 29.12
CA GLY A 22 -1.58 6.48 30.22
C GLY A 22 -2.94 6.07 30.83
N GLY A 23 -3.85 7.04 31.02
CA GLY A 23 -5.18 6.79 31.57
C GLY A 23 -6.14 6.10 30.60
N GLY A 24 -6.09 6.45 29.31
CA GLY A 24 -6.94 5.86 28.27
C GLY A 24 -6.62 4.40 27.97
N GLY A 25 -5.33 4.01 28.02
CA GLY A 25 -4.90 2.64 27.78
C GLY A 25 -5.34 1.64 28.84
N TYR A 26 -5.32 2.05 30.12
CA TYR A 26 -5.70 1.17 31.24
C TYR A 26 -7.20 0.87 31.28
N PHE A 27 -8.06 1.86 30.98
CA PHE A 27 -9.51 1.67 30.96
C PHE A 27 -10.02 0.84 29.77
N ALA A 28 -9.33 0.88 28.62
CA ALA A 28 -9.64 0.01 27.50
C ALA A 28 -9.28 -1.46 27.78
N TYR A 29 -8.17 -1.70 28.49
CA TYR A 29 -7.70 -3.05 28.83
C TYR A 29 -8.64 -3.75 29.84
N THR A 30 -9.09 -3.05 30.88
CA THR A 30 -10.00 -3.63 31.89
C THR A 30 -11.41 -3.89 31.34
N LYS A 31 -11.90 -3.04 30.42
CA LYS A 31 -13.20 -3.23 29.77
C LYS A 31 -13.20 -4.34 28.72
N LEU A 32 -12.04 -4.67 28.15
CA LEU A 32 -11.85 -5.86 27.31
C LEU A 32 -11.86 -7.13 28.16
N GLN A 33 -11.21 -7.14 29.33
CA GLN A 33 -11.22 -8.30 30.23
C GLN A 33 -12.60 -8.61 30.79
N SER A 34 -13.40 -7.60 31.16
CA SER A 34 -14.75 -7.81 31.70
C SER A 34 -15.72 -8.43 30.68
N LYS A 35 -15.59 -8.10 29.38
CA LYS A 35 -16.39 -8.73 28.31
C LYS A 35 -16.02 -10.17 28.01
N THR A 36 -14.77 -10.57 28.23
CA THR A 36 -14.33 -11.97 28.06
C THR A 36 -14.92 -12.88 29.13
N ASN A 37 -15.03 -12.41 30.38
CA ASN A 37 -15.61 -13.19 31.47
C ASN A 37 -17.15 -13.28 31.36
N GLU A 38 -17.83 -12.20 30.95
CA GLU A 38 -19.29 -12.24 30.71
C GLU A 38 -19.67 -13.19 29.56
N ASN A 39 -18.82 -13.29 28.52
CA ASN A 39 -19.04 -14.24 27.43
C ASN A 39 -18.71 -15.69 27.83
N ALA A 40 -17.75 -15.91 28.74
CA ALA A 40 -17.46 -17.24 29.26
C ALA A 40 -18.61 -17.80 30.10
N GLU A 41 -19.30 -16.94 30.86
CA GLU A 41 -20.46 -17.34 31.66
C GLU A 41 -21.72 -17.55 30.80
N LYS A 42 -21.94 -16.72 29.75
CA LYS A 42 -23.03 -16.92 28.79
C LYS A 42 -22.84 -18.17 27.91
N LEU A 43 -21.61 -18.63 27.67
CA LEU A 43 -21.35 -19.86 26.92
C LEU A 43 -21.62 -21.15 27.72
N GLY A 44 -21.75 -21.06 29.05
CA GLY A 44 -22.20 -22.18 29.89
C GLY A 44 -23.69 -22.52 29.73
N GLY A 45 -24.54 -21.52 29.42
CA GLY A 45 -26.00 -21.68 29.32
C GLY A 45 -26.54 -22.02 27.93
N VAL A 46 -25.75 -21.88 26.86
CA VAL A 46 -26.21 -22.15 25.48
C VAL A 46 -26.27 -23.66 25.17
N GLY A 47 -25.64 -24.50 25.99
CA GLY A 47 -25.67 -25.96 25.84
C GLY A 47 -27.00 -26.64 26.17
N GLU A 48 -27.93 -25.94 26.84
CA GLU A 48 -29.16 -26.54 27.37
C GLU A 48 -30.44 -26.07 26.64
N MET A 49 -30.35 -25.10 25.73
CA MET A 49 -31.54 -24.46 25.12
C MET A 49 -31.76 -24.76 23.62
N LEU A 50 -30.98 -25.67 23.02
CA LEU A 50 -31.20 -26.09 21.62
C LEU A 50 -31.82 -27.50 21.54
N VAL A 51 -32.95 -27.68 22.23
CA VAL A 51 -33.91 -28.75 21.92
C VAL A 51 -35.24 -28.09 21.57
N GLY A 52 -35.57 -28.11 20.28
CA GLY A 52 -36.84 -27.61 19.75
C GLY A 52 -36.66 -26.33 18.94
N ASP A 53 -36.66 -26.43 17.61
CA ASP A 53 -37.93 -26.44 16.88
C ASP A 53 -37.72 -26.74 15.40
N ARG A 54 -38.76 -27.35 14.82
CA ARG A 54 -38.82 -27.91 13.48
C ARG A 54 -38.66 -26.81 12.41
N TYR A 55 -37.77 -27.02 11.43
CA TYR A 55 -37.78 -26.26 10.17
C TYR A 55 -38.22 -27.14 9.01
N LYS A 56 -39.31 -26.72 8.36
CA LYS A 56 -39.87 -27.29 7.12
C LYS A 56 -38.90 -27.03 5.96
N ALA A 57 -38.79 -28.03 5.09
CA ALA A 57 -38.07 -27.93 3.83
C ALA A 57 -38.83 -27.04 2.82
N ASP A 58 -38.11 -26.16 2.15
CA ASP A 58 -38.55 -25.59 0.87
C ASP A 58 -37.45 -25.80 -0.19
N ASN A 59 -37.88 -26.25 -1.36
CA ASN A 59 -37.07 -26.78 -2.44
C ASN A 59 -36.79 -25.69 -3.47
N GLY A 60 -35.52 -25.45 -3.82
CA GLY A 60 -35.20 -24.41 -4.83
C GLY A 60 -33.75 -24.42 -5.33
N ASN A 61 -33.38 -25.47 -6.05
CA ASN A 61 -32.24 -25.63 -6.98
C ASN A 61 -31.27 -24.44 -7.20
N LYS A 62 -29.99 -24.62 -6.83
CA LYS A 62 -28.83 -24.66 -7.75
C LYS A 62 -27.52 -25.05 -7.02
N LYS A 63 -26.78 -25.95 -7.68
CA LYS A 63 -25.49 -26.59 -7.35
C LYS A 63 -24.44 -25.52 -6.98
N GLU A 64 -23.60 -25.67 -5.96
CA GLU A 64 -22.51 -26.64 -5.86
C GLU A 64 -22.05 -26.72 -4.39
N ALA A 65 -22.59 -27.69 -3.64
CA ALA A 65 -22.21 -27.93 -2.26
C ALA A 65 -20.92 -28.78 -2.23
N LEU A 66 -19.89 -28.30 -1.54
CA LEU A 66 -18.79 -29.14 -1.08
C LEU A 66 -19.40 -30.32 -0.31
N LYS A 67 -19.33 -31.52 -0.88
CA LYS A 67 -19.74 -32.75 -0.20
C LYS A 67 -18.70 -33.04 0.89
N PRO A 68 -19.05 -33.04 2.18
CA PRO A 68 -18.22 -33.73 3.15
C PRO A 68 -18.40 -35.23 2.92
N THR A 69 -17.30 -35.94 2.71
CA THR A 69 -17.26 -37.40 2.64
C THR A 69 -17.63 -37.98 4.01
N ILE A 70 -18.92 -38.14 4.27
CA ILE A 70 -19.40 -38.96 5.37
C ILE A 70 -20.10 -40.16 4.73
N MET A 71 -19.33 -41.23 4.53
CA MET A 71 -19.86 -42.55 4.23
C MET A 71 -20.70 -42.99 5.43
N LEU A 72 -21.99 -42.67 5.39
CA LEU A 72 -23.05 -43.24 6.21
C LEU A 72 -23.25 -44.69 5.76
N GLN A 73 -22.50 -45.61 6.37
CA GLN A 73 -22.91 -47.01 6.39
C GLN A 73 -23.11 -47.47 7.84
N GLN A 74 -24.34 -47.95 8.03
CA GLN A 74 -24.83 -48.83 9.09
C GLN A 74 -25.17 -48.20 10.45
N GLN A 75 -26.49 -48.04 10.57
CA GLN A 75 -27.37 -48.17 11.73
C GLN A 75 -26.70 -48.44 13.10
N ASN A 76 -27.17 -47.62 14.06
CA ASN A 76 -27.03 -47.75 15.51
C ASN A 76 -25.63 -47.46 16.06
N LEU A 77 -25.42 -46.21 16.52
CA LEU A 77 -24.79 -45.82 17.81
C LEU A 77 -24.45 -44.31 17.81
N VAL A 78 -25.04 -43.57 18.76
CA VAL A 78 -24.85 -42.16 19.19
C VAL A 78 -23.91 -41.28 18.33
N PRO A 79 -24.44 -40.57 17.32
CA PRO A 79 -23.65 -39.76 16.38
C PRO A 79 -23.05 -38.47 16.98
N SER A 80 -23.44 -38.06 18.19
CA SER A 80 -22.97 -36.81 18.80
C SER A 80 -21.56 -36.89 19.38
N ARG A 81 -21.19 -38.00 20.06
CA ARG A 81 -19.89 -38.13 20.73
C ARG A 81 -18.72 -38.26 19.75
N LYS A 82 -18.93 -38.88 18.58
CA LYS A 82 -17.90 -39.00 17.52
C LYS A 82 -17.65 -37.65 16.84
N VAL A 83 -18.70 -36.87 16.59
CA VAL A 83 -18.60 -35.51 16.03
C VAL A 83 -17.90 -34.57 17.02
N VAL A 84 -18.26 -34.62 18.30
CA VAL A 84 -17.59 -33.80 19.34
C VAL A 84 -16.10 -34.15 19.46
N LYS A 85 -15.73 -35.45 19.43
CA LYS A 85 -14.32 -35.86 19.45
C LYS A 85 -13.56 -35.44 18.19
N ALA A 86 -14.21 -35.49 17.02
CA ALA A 86 -13.63 -35.01 15.77
C ALA A 86 -13.37 -33.49 15.83
N LEU A 87 -14.36 -32.71 16.27
CA LEU A 87 -14.25 -31.25 16.45
C LEU A 87 -13.22 -30.85 17.51
N GLN A 88 -13.09 -31.62 18.58
CA GLN A 88 -12.04 -31.42 19.59
C GLN A 88 -10.64 -31.67 19.02
N LYS A 89 -10.48 -32.73 18.21
CA LYS A 89 -9.22 -33.04 17.54
C LYS A 89 -8.86 -31.99 16.48
N GLU A 90 -9.84 -31.49 15.75
CA GLU A 90 -9.67 -30.38 14.80
C GLU A 90 -9.31 -29.08 15.52
N ASN A 91 -9.96 -28.74 16.66
CA ASN A 91 -9.59 -27.58 17.48
C ASN A 91 -8.15 -27.65 18.00
N LEU A 92 -7.71 -28.82 18.46
CA LEU A 92 -6.33 -29.03 18.91
C LEU A 92 -5.34 -28.87 17.73
N THR A 93 -5.70 -29.40 16.56
CA THR A 93 -4.87 -29.28 15.35
C THR A 93 -4.77 -27.82 14.90
N LEU A 94 -5.89 -27.09 14.88
CA LEU A 94 -5.95 -25.67 14.56
C LEU A 94 -5.17 -24.84 15.58
N SER A 95 -5.25 -25.16 16.86
CA SER A 95 -4.49 -24.48 17.92
C SER A 95 -2.98 -24.64 17.73
N ILE A 96 -2.52 -25.85 17.38
CA ILE A 96 -1.12 -26.14 17.06
C ILE A 96 -0.68 -25.38 15.80
N GLN A 97 -1.53 -25.33 14.76
CA GLN A 97 -1.25 -24.55 13.56
C GLN A 97 -1.16 -23.05 13.85
N ILE A 98 -2.03 -22.50 14.70
CA ILE A 98 -2.00 -21.10 15.14
C ILE A 98 -0.69 -20.81 15.89
N ILE A 99 -0.25 -21.70 16.77
CA ILE A 99 1.04 -21.54 17.49
C ILE A 99 2.20 -21.54 16.49
N ARG A 100 2.22 -22.49 15.55
CA ARG A 100 3.24 -22.57 14.50
C ARG A 100 3.26 -21.34 13.59
N LEU A 101 2.08 -20.82 13.23
CA LEU A 101 1.93 -19.59 12.44
C LEU A 101 2.42 -18.37 13.23
N LYS A 102 2.10 -18.26 14.52
CA LYS A 102 2.62 -17.19 15.39
C LYS A 102 4.14 -17.24 15.51
N GLU A 103 4.72 -18.43 15.59
CA GLU A 103 6.16 -18.61 15.65
C GLU A 103 6.84 -18.27 14.33
N GLN A 104 6.23 -18.64 13.19
CA GLN A 104 6.66 -18.17 11.87
C GLN A 104 6.58 -16.65 11.76
N VAL A 105 5.49 -16.02 12.18
CA VAL A 105 5.35 -14.55 12.19
C VAL A 105 6.41 -13.90 13.07
N LYS A 106 6.73 -14.48 14.22
CA LYS A 106 7.81 -14.00 15.10
C LYS A 106 9.20 -14.17 14.45
N GLY A 107 9.44 -15.27 13.75
CA GLY A 107 10.68 -15.49 12.99
C GLY A 107 10.83 -14.56 11.78
N LEU A 108 9.74 -14.32 11.04
CA LEU A 108 9.73 -13.38 9.92
C LEU A 108 9.89 -11.93 10.38
N SER A 109 9.22 -11.51 11.47
CA SER A 109 9.40 -10.16 12.03
C SER A 109 10.82 -9.93 12.55
N GLY A 110 11.46 -10.94 13.15
CA GLY A 110 12.88 -10.88 13.51
C GLY A 110 13.80 -10.67 12.30
N LYS A 111 13.57 -11.40 11.20
CA LYS A 111 14.32 -11.21 9.95
C LYS A 111 14.11 -9.84 9.31
N VAL A 112 12.89 -9.29 9.40
CA VAL A 112 12.60 -7.93 8.93
C VAL A 112 13.41 -6.91 9.74
N ALA A 113 13.42 -7.03 11.07
CA ALA A 113 14.21 -6.14 11.94
C ALA A 113 15.72 -6.23 11.65
N GLU A 114 16.25 -7.44 11.45
CA GLU A 114 17.66 -7.66 11.08
C GLU A 114 18.00 -7.04 9.71
N LEU A 115 17.10 -7.19 8.72
CA LEU A 115 17.28 -6.58 7.39
C LEU A 115 17.16 -5.05 7.44
N GLU A 116 16.31 -4.50 8.29
CA GLU A 116 16.21 -3.06 8.53
C GLU A 116 17.46 -2.52 9.23
N GLU A 117 17.99 -3.24 10.22
CA GLU A 117 19.24 -2.90 10.90
C GLU A 117 20.42 -2.93 9.93
N TYR A 118 20.55 -3.98 9.12
CA TYR A 118 21.55 -4.09 8.04
C TYR A 118 21.43 -2.95 7.01
N LYS A 119 20.21 -2.57 6.65
CA LYS A 119 19.95 -1.40 5.80
C LYS A 119 20.41 -0.10 6.46
N SER A 120 20.16 0.06 7.76
CA SER A 120 20.48 1.29 8.49
C SER A 120 21.99 1.49 8.73
N THR A 121 22.76 0.41 8.89
CA THR A 121 24.21 0.47 9.17
C THR A 121 25.06 0.44 7.91
N ASN A 122 24.73 -0.40 6.93
CA ASN A 122 25.60 -0.64 5.77
C ASN A 122 25.16 0.12 4.51
N LEU A 123 23.86 0.39 4.34
CA LEU A 123 23.37 1.11 3.16
C LEU A 123 23.30 2.63 3.35
N ARG A 124 23.58 3.14 4.55
CA ARG A 124 23.63 4.59 4.80
C ARG A 124 24.70 5.33 3.98
N PHE A 125 25.71 4.59 3.52
CA PHE A 125 26.77 5.06 2.62
C PHE A 125 26.67 4.49 1.20
N ALA A 126 25.72 3.59 0.96
CA ALA A 126 25.49 3.07 -0.38
C ALA A 126 24.60 4.04 -1.16
N PRO A 127 24.87 4.27 -2.46
CA PRO A 127 23.94 5.01 -3.29
C PRO A 127 22.56 4.32 -3.26
N LEU A 128 21.50 5.12 -3.21
CA LEU A 128 20.13 4.60 -3.29
C LEU A 128 20.01 3.70 -4.52
N ARG A 129 19.25 2.61 -4.39
CA ARG A 129 18.91 1.80 -5.56
C ARG A 129 18.11 2.68 -6.51
N LEU A 130 18.37 2.58 -7.81
CA LEU A 130 17.67 3.38 -8.81
C LEU A 130 16.14 3.27 -8.70
N LYS A 131 15.62 2.09 -8.30
CA LYS A 131 14.19 1.89 -8.04
C LYS A 131 13.67 2.74 -6.87
N ASP A 132 14.44 2.84 -5.80
CA ASP A 132 14.06 3.62 -4.62
C ASP A 132 14.17 5.13 -4.91
N GLU A 133 15.21 5.53 -5.65
CA GLU A 133 15.40 6.91 -6.13
C GLU A 133 14.27 7.34 -7.07
N MET A 134 13.83 6.47 -7.98
CA MET A 134 12.66 6.73 -8.83
C MET A 134 11.38 6.95 -8.02
N ALA A 135 11.16 6.15 -6.97
CA ALA A 135 9.98 6.28 -6.11
C ALA A 135 10.00 7.58 -5.30
N GLU A 136 11.20 8.01 -4.84
CA GLU A 136 11.39 9.29 -4.17
C GLU A 136 11.10 10.47 -5.13
N VAL A 137 11.61 10.41 -6.36
CA VAL A 137 11.35 11.41 -7.40
C VAL A 137 9.86 11.45 -7.77
N GLU A 138 9.21 10.30 -7.92
CA GLU A 138 7.78 10.23 -8.19
C GLU A 138 6.97 10.90 -7.07
N MET A 139 7.31 10.62 -5.81
CA MET A 139 6.66 11.24 -4.66
C MET A 139 6.90 12.74 -4.63
N GLN A 140 8.13 13.19 -4.87
CA GLN A 140 8.48 14.61 -4.89
C GLN A 140 7.69 15.37 -5.96
N VAL A 141 7.65 14.84 -7.19
CA VAL A 141 6.88 15.45 -8.28
C VAL A 141 5.39 15.41 -7.96
N LYS A 142 4.87 14.31 -7.40
CA LYS A 142 3.46 14.22 -7.01
C LYS A 142 3.11 15.26 -5.95
N THR A 143 3.93 15.44 -4.92
CA THR A 143 3.73 16.47 -3.89
C THR A 143 3.76 17.86 -4.51
N PHE A 144 4.74 18.15 -5.36
CA PHE A 144 4.81 19.44 -6.05
C PHE A 144 3.55 19.71 -6.88
N LEU A 145 3.07 18.71 -7.63
CA LEU A 145 1.84 18.85 -8.42
C LEU A 145 0.64 19.10 -7.49
N LEU A 146 0.48 18.35 -6.41
CA LEU A 146 -0.65 18.53 -5.49
C LEU A 146 -0.66 19.89 -4.78
N ASP A 147 0.51 20.49 -4.56
CA ASP A 147 0.65 21.80 -3.92
C ASP A 147 0.53 22.96 -4.92
N SER A 148 0.54 22.69 -6.23
CA SER A 148 0.53 23.70 -7.29
C SER A 148 -0.89 24.06 -7.74
N GLU A 149 -1.20 25.36 -7.81
CA GLU A 149 -2.48 25.87 -8.34
C GLU A 149 -2.73 25.42 -9.79
N ASP A 150 -1.67 25.40 -10.62
CA ASP A 150 -1.73 24.93 -12.02
C ASP A 150 -2.15 23.46 -12.17
N ALA A 151 -2.10 22.68 -11.08
CA ALA A 151 -2.46 21.28 -11.11
C ALA A 151 -3.93 21.01 -10.80
N GLU A 152 -4.69 22.00 -10.32
CA GLU A 152 -6.12 21.85 -9.97
C GLU A 152 -6.98 21.41 -11.15
N ARG A 153 -6.54 21.73 -12.37
CA ARG A 153 -7.21 21.32 -13.62
C ARG A 153 -7.07 19.82 -13.94
N PHE A 154 -6.14 19.11 -13.29
CA PHE A 154 -5.90 17.69 -13.55
C PHE A 154 -6.61 16.81 -12.53
N THR A 155 -7.16 15.70 -13.00
CA THR A 155 -7.70 14.64 -12.15
C THR A 155 -6.59 13.95 -11.36
N THR A 156 -6.94 13.32 -10.24
CA THR A 156 -5.98 12.54 -9.43
C THR A 156 -5.27 11.47 -10.25
N MET A 157 -5.97 10.82 -11.18
CA MET A 157 -5.33 9.84 -12.06
C MET A 157 -4.31 10.48 -13.01
N GLN A 158 -4.58 11.66 -13.54
CA GLN A 158 -3.61 12.39 -14.37
C GLN A 158 -2.38 12.77 -13.56
N ILE A 159 -2.55 13.32 -12.36
CA ILE A 159 -1.43 13.66 -11.47
C ILE A 159 -0.54 12.45 -11.20
N GLU A 160 -1.15 11.28 -10.97
CA GLU A 160 -0.38 10.03 -10.81
C GLU A 160 0.37 9.61 -12.08
N ILE A 161 -0.24 9.77 -13.25
CA ILE A 161 0.44 9.47 -14.52
C ILE A 161 1.58 10.46 -14.77
N MET A 162 1.37 11.75 -14.50
CA MET A 162 2.36 12.80 -14.66
C MET A 162 3.58 12.54 -13.76
N ALA A 163 3.35 12.18 -12.51
CA ALA A 163 4.41 11.81 -11.57
C ALA A 163 5.17 10.55 -12.02
N ALA A 164 4.43 9.50 -12.41
CA ALA A 164 5.04 8.25 -12.89
C ALA A 164 5.81 8.43 -14.22
N ALA A 165 5.30 9.24 -15.14
CA ALA A 165 6.00 9.58 -16.38
C ALA A 165 7.31 10.35 -16.08
N SER A 166 7.29 11.23 -15.10
CA SER A 166 8.47 11.99 -14.68
C SER A 166 9.55 11.09 -14.06
N SER A 167 9.17 10.09 -13.26
CA SER A 167 10.14 9.14 -12.69
C SER A 167 10.75 8.23 -13.77
N LEU A 168 9.99 7.90 -14.83
CA LEU A 168 10.51 7.18 -15.99
C LEU A 168 11.52 8.01 -16.81
N GLU A 169 11.24 9.30 -17.04
CA GLU A 169 12.21 10.18 -17.72
C GLU A 169 13.46 10.43 -16.89
N TYR A 170 13.31 10.58 -15.58
CA TYR A 170 14.44 10.67 -14.67
C TYR A 170 15.37 9.47 -14.83
N ARG A 171 14.82 8.25 -14.83
CA ARG A 171 15.58 7.03 -15.10
C ARG A 171 16.23 7.08 -16.48
N ALA A 172 15.50 7.48 -17.52
CA ALA A 172 16.04 7.54 -18.88
C ALA A 172 17.23 8.51 -18.97
N TYR A 173 17.16 9.67 -18.32
CA TYR A 173 18.23 10.66 -18.26
C TYR A 173 19.47 10.14 -17.54
N ILE A 174 19.32 9.56 -16.35
CA ILE A 174 20.45 9.00 -15.59
C ILE A 174 21.11 7.86 -16.38
N MET A 175 20.33 6.97 -16.99
CA MET A 175 20.85 5.86 -17.79
C MET A 175 21.60 6.36 -19.03
N ARG A 176 21.10 7.41 -19.70
CA ARG A 176 21.79 8.04 -20.85
C ARG A 176 23.15 8.63 -20.44
N ASN A 177 23.23 9.25 -19.27
CA ASN A 177 24.46 9.85 -18.75
C ASN A 177 25.33 8.85 -17.97
N ARG A 178 25.18 7.54 -18.22
CA ARG A 178 26.00 6.46 -17.62
C ARG A 178 26.07 6.51 -16.08
N LEU A 179 25.00 6.98 -15.43
CA LEU A 179 24.94 7.19 -13.97
C LEU A 179 25.93 8.24 -13.42
N MET A 180 26.63 9.00 -14.27
CA MET A 180 27.64 10.01 -13.89
C MET A 180 27.02 11.34 -13.41
N VAL A 181 25.70 11.40 -13.24
CA VAL A 181 24.99 12.58 -12.75
C VAL A 181 25.21 12.73 -11.25
N THR A 182 25.73 13.88 -10.82
CA THR A 182 26.00 14.19 -9.41
C THR A 182 24.71 14.31 -8.59
N LYS A 183 24.77 14.12 -7.27
CA LYS A 183 23.61 14.26 -6.38
C LYS A 183 22.93 15.64 -6.51
N VAL A 184 23.71 16.69 -6.70
CA VAL A 184 23.20 18.06 -6.89
C VAL A 184 22.43 18.18 -8.21
N GLN A 185 22.99 17.66 -9.30
CA GLN A 185 22.32 17.65 -10.60
C GLN A 185 21.03 16.81 -10.57
N ARG A 186 21.03 15.66 -9.89
CA ARG A 186 19.84 14.82 -9.71
C ARG A 186 18.74 15.52 -8.92
N SER A 187 19.11 16.23 -7.86
CA SER A 187 18.17 17.00 -7.05
C SER A 187 17.57 18.17 -7.85
N LYS A 188 18.39 18.90 -8.62
CA LYS A 188 17.91 19.96 -9.53
C LYS A 188 16.98 19.41 -10.60
N LEU A 189 17.34 18.30 -11.23
CA LEU A 189 16.49 17.60 -12.20
C LEU A 189 15.10 17.33 -11.61
N ALA A 190 15.05 16.73 -10.42
CA ALA A 190 13.80 16.35 -9.78
C ALA A 190 12.94 17.54 -9.32
N ALA A 191 13.57 18.60 -8.80
CA ALA A 191 12.85 19.73 -8.23
C ALA A 191 12.47 20.81 -9.26
N GLU A 192 13.34 21.10 -10.23
CA GLU A 192 13.18 22.27 -11.11
C GLU A 192 12.66 21.90 -12.51
N TYR A 193 13.07 20.75 -13.05
CA TYR A 193 12.81 20.42 -14.46
C TYR A 193 11.70 19.40 -14.66
N LEU A 194 11.66 18.35 -13.80
CA LEU A 194 10.64 17.32 -13.90
C LEU A 194 9.21 17.82 -13.72
N PRO A 195 8.90 18.79 -12.83
CA PRO A 195 7.53 19.29 -12.73
C PRO A 195 7.02 19.95 -14.02
N GLY A 196 7.87 20.72 -14.72
CA GLY A 196 7.52 21.30 -16.01
C GLY A 196 7.26 20.24 -17.09
N TYR A 197 8.07 19.18 -17.09
CA TYR A 197 7.82 18.01 -17.94
C TYR A 197 6.50 17.31 -17.57
N ALA A 198 6.21 17.16 -16.27
CA ALA A 198 4.99 16.53 -15.78
C ALA A 198 3.75 17.25 -16.30
N PHE A 199 3.73 18.60 -16.24
CA PHE A 199 2.65 19.41 -16.80
C PHE A 199 2.47 19.24 -18.31
N CYS A 200 3.57 19.23 -19.07
CA CYS A 200 3.53 18.99 -20.52
C CYS A 200 2.89 17.63 -20.85
N ILE A 201 3.19 16.58 -20.07
CA ILE A 201 2.58 15.26 -20.22
C ILE A 201 1.11 15.27 -19.82
N GLY A 202 0.74 15.98 -18.75
CA GLY A 202 -0.65 16.11 -18.32
C GLY A 202 -1.55 16.70 -19.41
N ASP A 203 -1.08 17.79 -20.05
CA ASP A 203 -1.80 18.41 -21.18
C ASP A 203 -1.83 17.50 -22.41
N GLY A 204 -0.74 16.78 -22.62
CA GLY A 204 -0.60 15.90 -23.76
C GLY A 204 -1.43 14.62 -23.69
N ILE A 205 -1.61 14.05 -22.50
CA ILE A 205 -2.15 12.70 -22.38
C ILE A 205 -3.63 12.61 -22.73
N GLU A 206 -4.38 13.69 -22.50
CA GLU A 206 -5.77 13.79 -22.97
C GLU A 206 -5.83 13.83 -24.50
N LEU A 207 -4.89 14.53 -25.14
CA LEU A 207 -4.82 14.59 -26.60
C LEU A 207 -4.41 13.25 -27.22
N ALA A 208 -3.57 12.47 -26.53
CA ALA A 208 -3.14 11.15 -26.99
C ALA A 208 -4.21 10.06 -26.81
N ALA A 209 -5.12 10.22 -25.84
CA ALA A 209 -6.14 9.23 -25.53
C ALA A 209 -7.49 9.62 -26.14
N ASN A 210 -7.91 8.93 -27.21
CA ASN A 210 -9.18 9.21 -27.89
C ASN A 210 -10.40 8.65 -27.15
N SER A 211 -10.20 7.82 -26.12
CA SER A 211 -11.27 7.25 -25.31
C SER A 211 -10.83 6.95 -23.87
N SER A 212 -11.79 6.84 -22.95
CA SER A 212 -11.50 6.47 -21.55
C SER A 212 -10.83 5.09 -21.41
N LYS A 213 -11.06 4.18 -22.37
CA LYS A 213 -10.38 2.87 -22.40
C LYS A 213 -8.88 3.02 -22.69
N GLU A 214 -8.53 3.86 -23.66
CA GLU A 214 -7.14 4.17 -24.01
C GLU A 214 -6.44 4.90 -22.86
N PHE A 215 -7.11 5.87 -22.26
CA PHE A 215 -6.60 6.58 -21.08
C PHE A 215 -6.26 5.60 -19.93
N ASN A 216 -7.15 4.66 -19.62
CA ASN A 216 -6.91 3.65 -18.60
C ASN A 216 -5.74 2.70 -18.95
N LEU A 217 -5.55 2.38 -20.24
CA LEU A 217 -4.39 1.60 -20.70
C LEU A 217 -3.08 2.36 -20.50
N LEU A 218 -3.07 3.66 -20.81
CA LEU A 218 -1.93 4.53 -20.54
C LEU A 218 -1.64 4.59 -19.03
N ALA A 219 -2.66 4.79 -18.20
CA ALA A 219 -2.52 4.81 -16.75
C ALA A 219 -1.87 3.53 -16.20
N ARG A 220 -2.32 2.36 -16.67
CA ARG A 220 -1.75 1.07 -16.28
C ARG A 220 -0.30 0.90 -16.74
N LYS A 221 0.04 1.38 -17.93
CA LYS A 221 1.41 1.35 -18.46
C LYS A 221 2.35 2.21 -17.60
N PHE A 222 1.96 3.45 -17.30
CA PHE A 222 2.82 4.37 -16.53
C PHE A 222 3.03 3.91 -15.09
N ARG A 223 2.00 3.36 -14.43
CA ARG A 223 2.13 2.83 -13.06
C ARG A 223 2.98 1.56 -12.95
N GLY A 224 3.42 0.95 -14.06
CA GLY A 224 4.26 -0.25 -14.03
C GLY A 224 3.60 -1.49 -13.41
N ILE A 225 2.27 -1.48 -13.29
CA ILE A 225 1.50 -2.57 -12.66
C ILE A 225 1.55 -3.84 -13.53
N GLU A 226 1.73 -3.69 -14.85
CA GLU A 226 1.89 -4.78 -15.81
C GLU A 226 2.76 -4.36 -17.00
N ASN A 227 3.38 -5.32 -17.70
CA ASN A 227 3.96 -5.12 -19.03
C ASN A 227 2.84 -4.95 -20.06
N VAL A 228 2.08 -3.86 -19.96
CA VAL A 228 0.95 -3.57 -20.85
C VAL A 228 1.51 -3.15 -22.21
N ARG A 229 1.35 -4.03 -23.21
CA ARG A 229 1.63 -3.68 -24.60
C ARG A 229 0.51 -2.77 -25.11
N LEU A 230 0.85 -1.53 -25.45
CA LEU A 230 -0.10 -0.62 -26.08
C LEU A 230 -0.37 -1.04 -27.53
N PRO A 231 -1.60 -0.85 -28.02
CA PRO A 231 -1.89 -0.88 -29.46
C PRO A 231 -0.98 0.09 -30.22
N ASP A 232 -0.58 -0.26 -31.44
CA ASP A 232 0.39 0.53 -32.21
C ASP A 232 -0.08 1.97 -32.51
N ARG A 233 -1.39 2.16 -32.72
CA ARG A 233 -1.98 3.49 -32.92
C ARG A 233 -1.82 4.37 -31.68
N LEU A 234 -2.30 3.89 -30.53
CA LEU A 234 -2.17 4.59 -29.24
C LEU A 234 -0.71 4.86 -28.86
N ARG A 235 0.20 3.94 -29.18
CA ARG A 235 1.64 4.18 -28.99
C ARG A 235 2.13 5.35 -29.85
N LYS A 236 1.77 5.38 -31.13
CA LYS A 236 2.17 6.46 -32.04
C LYS A 236 1.59 7.81 -31.61
N ASP A 237 0.34 7.84 -31.18
CA ASP A 237 -0.34 9.03 -30.67
C ASP A 237 0.34 9.51 -29.38
N LEU A 238 0.60 8.61 -28.43
CA LEU A 238 1.38 8.92 -27.24
C LEU A 238 2.77 9.46 -27.58
N ASP A 239 3.51 8.82 -28.49
CA ASP A 239 4.86 9.23 -28.86
C ASP A 239 4.86 10.62 -29.53
N SER A 240 3.82 10.95 -30.30
CA SER A 240 3.66 12.26 -30.95
C SER A 240 3.53 13.40 -29.95
N VAL A 241 2.98 13.11 -28.78
CA VAL A 241 2.76 14.06 -27.69
C VAL A 241 3.96 14.08 -26.73
N MET A 242 4.49 12.91 -26.39
CA MET A 242 5.61 12.79 -25.45
C MET A 242 6.91 13.31 -26.04
N SER A 243 7.16 13.08 -27.33
CA SER A 243 8.45 13.45 -27.96
C SER A 243 8.75 14.95 -27.87
N PRO A 244 7.80 15.87 -28.17
CA PRO A 244 7.98 17.30 -27.93
C PRO A 244 8.34 17.63 -26.47
N CYS A 245 7.61 17.08 -25.48
CA CYS A 245 7.88 17.32 -24.07
C CYS A 245 9.27 16.83 -23.65
N GLN A 246 9.67 15.65 -24.11
CA GLN A 246 11.00 15.10 -23.86
C GLN A 246 12.10 15.94 -24.51
N ASN A 247 11.88 16.44 -25.72
CA ASN A 247 12.86 17.27 -26.43
C ASN A 247 13.01 18.64 -25.77
N ALA A 248 11.91 19.25 -25.32
CA ALA A 248 11.93 20.50 -24.56
C ALA A 248 12.70 20.32 -23.24
N LEU A 249 12.41 19.25 -22.49
CA LEU A 249 13.15 18.91 -21.28
C LEU A 249 14.64 18.75 -21.58
N ARG A 250 15.02 17.96 -22.59
CA ARG A 250 16.42 17.76 -22.97
C ARG A 250 17.13 19.07 -23.30
N ALA A 251 16.50 19.95 -24.09
CA ALA A 251 17.09 21.26 -24.40
C ALA A 251 17.34 22.10 -23.14
N GLN A 252 16.43 22.05 -22.15
CA GLN A 252 16.64 22.72 -20.87
C GLN A 252 17.76 22.07 -20.04
N LEU A 253 17.87 20.74 -20.05
CA LEU A 253 18.91 20.02 -19.32
C LEU A 253 20.29 20.26 -19.95
N ASP A 254 20.40 20.23 -21.29
CA ASP A 254 21.67 20.47 -21.97
C ASP A 254 22.17 21.90 -21.73
N LYS A 255 21.26 22.89 -21.75
CA LYS A 255 21.60 24.30 -21.49
C LYS A 255 22.03 24.59 -20.04
N ASN A 256 21.47 23.90 -19.06
CA ASN A 256 21.64 24.26 -17.64
C ASN A 256 22.45 23.26 -16.82
N LEU A 257 22.58 22.03 -17.30
CA LEU A 257 23.28 20.93 -16.63
C LEU A 257 24.42 20.34 -17.49
N GLY A 258 24.51 20.69 -18.79
CA GLY A 258 25.55 20.22 -19.70
C GLY A 258 26.91 20.89 -19.54
N ASP A 259 26.97 22.08 -18.94
CA ASP A 259 28.20 22.90 -18.82
C ASP A 259 29.03 22.64 -17.55
N ALA A 260 28.77 21.55 -16.81
CA ALA A 260 29.52 21.18 -15.61
C ALA A 260 30.45 19.97 -15.85
N GLY A 261 31.08 19.94 -17.02
CA GLY A 261 32.13 18.98 -17.39
C GLY A 261 33.48 19.67 -17.48
#